data_AF-R7G650-F1
#
_entry.id   AF-R7G650-F1
#
_cell.length_a   1.000
_cell.length_b   1.000
_cell.length_c   1.000
_cell.angle_alpha   90.00
_cell.angle_beta   90.00
_cell.angle_gamma   90.00
#
_symmetry.space_group_name_H-M   'P 1'
#
loop_
_entity.id
_entity.type
_entity.pdbx_description
1 polymer ?
#
loop_
_entity_poly.entity_id
_entity_poly.type
_entity_poly.pdbx_seq_one_letter_code
_entity_poly.pdbx_strand_id
1 'polypeptide(L)'
;MLQINKFAKLCHCKASLLRYYDSHGILVPCYIDDLTGYRYYQSEQALDFYRIKQLQSCGLSIKEIKACKNKSDDEVIGILNMKLNEQK
;
A
#
# COMPACT_ATOMS: atom_id res chain seq x y z
N MET A 1 -4.26 8.14 15.75
CA MET A 1 -4.91 7.57 14.54
C MET A 1 -5.57 8.70 13.75
N LEU A 2 -5.63 8.56 12.43
CA LEU A 2 -6.13 9.54 11.48
C LEU A 2 -7.29 8.93 10.69
N GLN A 3 -8.41 9.63 10.59
CA GLN A 3 -9.47 9.24 9.65
C GLN A 3 -8.93 9.21 8.21
N ILE A 4 -9.52 8.38 7.36
CA ILE A 4 -9.09 8.18 5.96
C ILE A 4 -8.86 9.48 5.18
N ASN A 5 -9.68 10.52 5.38
CA ASN A 5 -9.50 11.80 4.69
C ASN A 5 -8.25 12.56 5.18
N LYS A 6 -7.93 12.50 6.47
CA LYS A 6 -6.73 13.13 7.05
C LYS A 6 -5.47 12.35 6.67
N PHE A 7 -5.53 11.02 6.69
CA PHE A 7 -4.44 10.17 6.21
C PHE A 7 -4.20 10.33 4.70
N ALA A 8 -5.25 10.46 3.89
CA ALA A 8 -5.14 10.74 2.46
C ALA A 8 -4.41 12.07 2.20
N LYS A 9 -4.70 13.12 2.97
CA LYS A 9 -3.98 14.40 2.91
C LYS A 9 -2.50 14.24 3.28
N LEU A 10 -2.19 13.49 4.33
CA LEU A 10 -0.81 13.18 4.73
C LEU A 10 -0.04 12.46 3.62
N CYS A 11 -0.68 11.51 2.94
CA CYS A 11 -0.08 10.73 1.86
C CYS A 11 -0.18 11.39 0.47
N HIS A 12 -0.68 12.63 0.40
CA HIS A 12 -0.93 13.35 -0.86
C HIS A 12 -1.71 12.53 -1.90
N CYS A 13 -2.74 11.80 -1.46
CA CYS A 13 -3.56 10.95 -2.33
C CYS A 13 -5.07 11.15 -2.12
N LYS A 14 -5.87 10.48 -2.95
CA LYS A 14 -7.33 10.44 -2.79
C LYS A 14 -7.71 9.35 -1.78
N ALA A 15 -8.71 9.60 -0.94
CA ALA A 15 -9.27 8.59 -0.04
C ALA A 15 -9.76 7.34 -0.80
N SER A 16 -10.19 7.46 -2.05
CA SER A 16 -10.56 6.33 -2.90
C SER A 16 -9.40 5.36 -3.16
N LEU A 17 -8.16 5.87 -3.28
CA LEU A 17 -6.97 5.02 -3.46
C LEU A 17 -6.72 4.18 -2.21
N LEU A 18 -6.89 4.77 -1.02
CA LEU A 18 -6.74 4.05 0.24
C LEU A 18 -7.81 2.96 0.41
N ARG A 19 -9.07 3.24 0.02
CA ARG A 19 -10.14 2.22 -0.01
C ARG A 19 -9.81 1.10 -0.99
N TYR A 20 -9.22 1.44 -2.13
CA TYR A 20 -8.77 0.46 -3.11
C TYR A 20 -7.63 -0.41 -2.57
N TYR A 21 -6.64 0.18 -1.88
CA TYR A 21 -5.57 -0.58 -1.26
C TYR A 21 -6.04 -1.47 -0.10
N ASP A 22 -7.00 -0.99 0.69
CA ASP A 22 -7.67 -1.76 1.74
C ASP A 22 -8.42 -2.96 1.14
N SER A 23 -9.23 -2.75 0.10
CA SER A 23 -9.98 -3.85 -0.54
C SER A 23 -9.09 -4.92 -1.17
N HIS A 24 -7.86 -4.56 -1.57
CA HIS A 24 -6.87 -5.51 -2.07
C HIS A 24 -5.98 -6.10 -0.95
N GLY A 25 -6.10 -5.59 0.27
CA GLY A 25 -5.36 -6.04 1.45
C GLY A 25 -3.89 -5.61 1.47
N ILE A 26 -3.50 -4.63 0.64
CA ILE A 26 -2.09 -4.18 0.59
C ILE A 26 -1.81 -3.04 1.57
N LEU A 27 -2.80 -2.21 1.89
CA LEU A 27 -2.73 -1.23 2.97
C LEU A 27 -4.08 -1.18 3.70
N VAL A 28 -4.15 -1.89 4.83
CA VAL A 28 -5.38 -2.01 5.62
C VAL A 28 -5.41 -0.95 6.73
N PRO A 29 -6.58 -0.41 7.08
CA PRO A 29 -6.71 0.48 8.24
C PRO A 29 -6.29 -0.24 9.52
N CYS A 30 -5.70 0.49 10.47
CA CYS A 30 -5.40 -0.07 11.79
C CYS A 30 -6.66 -0.28 12.64
N TYR A 31 -7.77 0.37 12.27
CA TYR A 31 -9.07 0.24 12.93
C TYR A 31 -10.19 0.63 11.97
N ILE A 32 -11.28 -0.13 12.04
CA ILE A 32 -12.55 0.19 11.41
C ILE A 32 -13.55 0.36 12.53
N ASP A 33 -14.25 1.49 12.52
CA ASP A 33 -15.34 1.74 13.46
C ASP A 33 -16.55 0.89 13.09
N ASP A 34 -16.96 -0.02 13.97
CA ASP A 34 -18.02 -1.01 13.68
C ASP A 34 -19.42 -0.38 13.53
N LEU A 35 -19.63 0.80 14.12
CA LEU A 35 -20.93 1.49 14.07
C LEU A 35 -21.11 2.30 12.79
N THR A 36 -20.03 2.92 12.33
CA THR A 36 -20.07 3.91 11.24
C THR A 36 -19.34 3.46 9.98
N GLY A 37 -18.52 2.40 10.06
CA GLY A 37 -17.67 1.92 8.98
C GLY A 37 -16.47 2.84 8.65
N TYR A 38 -16.21 3.85 9.48
CA TYR A 38 -15.09 4.77 9.27
C TYR A 38 -13.75 4.07 9.44
N ARG A 39 -12.83 4.36 8.53
CA ARG A 39 -11.48 3.81 8.51
C ARG A 39 -10.49 4.75 9.14
N TYR A 40 -9.64 4.19 9.97
CA TYR A 40 -8.59 4.90 10.67
C TYR A 40 -7.23 4.27 10.39
N TYR A 41 -6.23 5.11 10.22
CA TYR A 41 -4.85 4.73 9.95
C TYR A 41 -3.93 5.35 11.00
N GLN A 42 -2.83 4.67 11.33
CA GLN A 42 -1.75 5.28 12.09
C GLN A 42 -0.88 6.15 11.18
N SER A 43 -0.19 7.17 11.72
CA SER A 43 0.72 8.02 10.95
C SER A 43 1.85 7.21 10.31
N GLU A 44 2.31 6.19 11.02
CA GLU A 44 3.42 5.31 10.68
C GLU A 44 3.10 4.48 9.41
N GLN A 45 1.82 4.20 9.15
CA GLN A 45 1.37 3.52 7.93
C GLN A 45 1.59 4.35 6.65
N ALA A 46 1.98 5.63 6.77
CA ALA A 46 2.40 6.42 5.62
C ALA A 46 3.68 5.85 4.99
N LEU A 47 4.57 5.26 5.79
CA LEU A 47 5.77 4.58 5.27
C LEU A 47 5.39 3.40 4.37
N ASP A 48 4.41 2.58 4.81
CA ASP A 48 3.88 1.48 4.01
C ASP A 48 3.25 1.97 2.71
N PHE A 49 2.48 3.07 2.78
CA PHE A 49 1.92 3.70 1.58
C PHE A 49 3.01 4.08 0.58
N TYR A 50 4.08 4.75 1.01
CA TYR A 50 5.16 5.15 0.10
C TYR A 50 5.95 3.95 -0.42
N ARG A 51 6.16 2.89 0.37
CA ARG A 51 6.75 1.62 -0.11
C ARG A 51 5.90 1.00 -1.23
N ILE A 52 4.58 0.96 -1.06
CA ILE A 52 3.65 0.50 -2.11
C ILE A 52 3.78 1.37 -3.37
N LYS A 53 3.81 2.70 -3.23
CA LYS A 53 3.96 3.62 -4.38
C LYS A 53 5.28 3.42 -5.13
N GLN A 54 6.38 3.19 -4.42
CA GLN A 54 7.68 2.89 -5.02
C GLN A 54 7.64 1.58 -5.81
N LEU A 55 7.10 0.51 -5.23
CA LEU A 55 6.96 -0.77 -5.94
C LEU A 55 6.08 -0.63 -7.19
N GLN A 56 4.99 0.13 -7.13
CA GLN A 56 4.18 0.45 -8.31
C GLN A 56 4.98 1.20 -9.38
N SER A 57 5.85 2.15 -8.99
CA SER A 57 6.69 2.88 -9.95
C SER A 57 7.74 1.99 -10.64
N CYS A 58 8.12 0.87 -10.01
CA CYS A 58 8.95 -0.17 -10.62
C CYS A 58 8.15 -1.11 -11.54
N GLY A 59 6.86 -0.85 -11.76
CA GLY A 59 6.02 -1.64 -12.66
C GLY A 59 5.33 -2.84 -12.00
N LEU A 60 5.37 -2.96 -10.67
CA LEU A 60 4.64 -4.04 -9.99
C LEU A 60 3.15 -3.72 -9.92
N SER A 61 2.35 -4.71 -10.30
CA SER A 61 0.91 -4.75 -10.08
C SER A 61 0.58 -4.88 -8.59
N ILE A 62 -0.67 -4.56 -8.24
CA ILE A 62 -1.20 -4.73 -6.88
C ILE A 62 -1.09 -6.18 -6.39
N LYS A 63 -1.27 -7.15 -7.29
CA LYS A 63 -1.15 -8.58 -6.98
C LYS A 63 0.28 -8.95 -6.62
N GLU A 64 1.27 -8.47 -7.37
CA GLU A 64 2.69 -8.67 -7.08
C GLU A 64 3.09 -7.98 -5.76
N ILE A 65 2.65 -6.74 -5.53
CA ILE A 65 2.89 -6.02 -4.27
C ILE A 65 2.31 -6.77 -3.07
N LYS A 66 1.12 -7.36 -3.22
CA LYS A 66 0.53 -8.21 -2.17
C LYS A 66 1.39 -9.43 -1.88
N ALA A 67 1.98 -10.05 -2.90
CA ALA A 67 2.89 -11.18 -2.74
C ALA A 67 4.20 -10.80 -2.04
N CYS A 68 4.62 -9.53 -2.11
CA CYS A 68 5.82 -9.03 -1.44
C CYS A 68 5.66 -8.83 0.08
N LYS A 69 4.45 -8.78 0.62
CA LYS A 69 4.21 -8.42 2.04
C LYS A 69 4.93 -9.30 3.07
N ASN A 70 5.12 -10.58 2.74
CA ASN A 70 5.72 -11.57 3.64
C ASN A 70 7.08 -12.06 3.13
N LYS A 71 7.73 -11.27 2.28
CA LYS A 71 9.00 -11.61 1.64
C LYS A 71 10.15 -10.84 2.27
N SER A 72 11.33 -11.45 2.29
CA SER A 72 12.56 -10.74 2.64
C SER A 72 12.87 -9.67 1.59
N ASP A 73 13.71 -8.71 1.95
CA ASP A 73 14.13 -7.68 0.99
C ASP A 73 14.87 -8.31 -0.21
N ASP A 74 15.65 -9.38 -0.01
CA ASP A 74 16.31 -10.12 -1.09
C ASP A 74 15.32 -10.74 -2.07
N GLU A 75 14.24 -11.34 -1.58
CA GLU A 75 13.19 -11.89 -2.42
C GLU A 75 12.47 -10.80 -3.22
N VAL A 76 12.20 -9.64 -2.59
CA VAL A 76 11.58 -8.49 -3.27
C VAL A 76 12.52 -7.93 -4.35
N ILE A 77 13.82 -7.84 -4.08
CA ILE A 77 14.84 -7.45 -5.06
C ILE A 77 14.85 -8.44 -6.24
N GLY A 78 14.75 -9.75 -5.98
CA GLY A 78 14.61 -10.76 -7.03
C GLY A 78 13.42 -10.50 -7.95
N ILE A 79 12.25 -10.20 -7.39
CA ILE A 79 11.04 -9.87 -8.15
C ILE A 79 11.24 -8.60 -8.98
N LEU A 80 11.84 -7.56 -8.41
CA LEU A 80 12.13 -6.30 -9.10
C LEU A 80 13.08 -6.52 -10.29
N ASN A 81 14.12 -7.33 -10.12
CA ASN A 81 15.07 -7.66 -11.19
C ASN A 81 14.41 -8.44 -12.32
N MET A 82 13.53 -9.41 -12.00
CA MET A 82 12.72 -10.10 -13.01
C MET A 82 11.87 -9.09 -13.79
N LYS A 83 11.21 -8.16 -13.10
CA LYS A 83 10.35 -7.15 -13.74
C LYS A 83 11.11 -6.18 -14.64
N LEU A 84 12.32 -5.79 -14.25
CA LEU A 84 13.18 -4.92 -15.04
C LEU A 84 13.65 -5.58 -16.34
N ASN A 85 13.86 -6.90 -16.31
CA ASN A 85 14.28 -7.66 -17.50
C ASN A 85 13.12 -7.92 -18.47
N GLU A 86 11.88 -8.02 -18.00
CA GLU A 86 10.69 -8.13 -18.86
C GLU A 86 10.39 -6.84 -19.65
N GLN A 87 10.96 -5.70 -19.24
CA GLN A 87 10.76 -4.39 -19.87
C GLN A 87 11.81 -4.03 -20.91
N LYS A 88 12.82 -4.89 -21.12
CA LYS A 88 13.86 -4.75 -22.15
C LYS A 88 13.49 -5.52 -23.40
#